data_AF-A0A849RQ22-F1
#
_entry.id   AF-A0A849RQ22-F1
#
_cell.length_a   1.000
_cell.length_b   1.000
_cell.length_c   1.000
_cell.angle_alpha   90.00
_cell.angle_beta   90.00
_cell.angle_gamma   90.00
#
_symmetry.space_group_name_H-M   'P 1'
#
loop_
_entity.id
_entity.type
_entity.pdbx_description
1 polymer ?
#
loop_
_entity_poly.entity_id
_entity_poly.type
_entity_poly.pdbx_seq_one_letter_code
_entity_poly.pdbx_strand_id
1 'polypeptide(L)'
;MHSSILLIEDSPGERELFRLALVQTGLNVALSTEQDTEGALHFLQDRSGHQSEQALYSISSEAAGVVSTARVERGPSEAARSASTETMPAVSHSLPSLILLDWHLGRQRGDEFLKRLRTDSRLAAIPVVVFTTSDDTSDLSLAYANGANGYVVKPGTFVELIQCTADICRYWLNRNRVPHMVGTPC
;
A
#
# COMPACT_ATOMS: atom_id res chain seq x y z
N MET A 1 -0.72 4.13 -16.47
CA MET A 1 -0.39 3.18 -15.39
C MET A 1 -0.95 3.76 -14.11
N HIS A 2 -1.66 2.96 -13.32
CA HIS A 2 -2.11 3.40 -12.00
C HIS A 2 -0.93 3.32 -11.03
N SER A 3 -0.64 4.40 -10.32
CA SER A 3 0.38 4.39 -9.27
C SER A 3 -0.12 3.55 -8.11
N SER A 4 0.76 2.71 -7.55
CA SER A 4 0.43 1.86 -6.41
C SER A 4 1.47 1.96 -5.31
N ILE A 5 1.01 1.87 -4.07
CA ILE A 5 1.83 1.83 -2.85
C ILE A 5 1.64 0.46 -2.20
N LEU A 6 2.74 -0.15 -1.79
CA LEU A 6 2.74 -1.23 -0.81
C LEU A 6 3.14 -0.66 0.56
N LEU A 7 2.23 -0.68 1.52
CA LEU A 7 2.49 -0.31 2.91
C LEU A 7 2.78 -1.57 3.74
N ILE A 8 3.95 -1.63 4.36
CA ILE A 8 4.36 -2.73 5.25
C ILE A 8 4.26 -2.20 6.68
N GLU A 9 3.24 -2.64 7.41
CA GLU A 9 2.82 -2.08 8.70
C GLU A 9 2.07 -3.13 9.51
N ASP A 10 2.59 -3.48 10.69
CA ASP A 10 2.05 -4.54 11.54
C ASP A 10 0.87 -4.07 12.39
N SER A 11 0.70 -2.77 12.60
CA SER A 11 -0.45 -2.20 13.32
C SER A 11 -1.67 -2.04 12.41
N PRO A 12 -2.78 -2.79 12.64
CA PRO A 12 -4.00 -2.65 11.86
C PRO A 12 -4.60 -1.24 11.94
N GLY A 13 -4.44 -0.58 13.10
CA GLY A 13 -4.91 0.79 13.31
C GLY A 13 -4.12 1.81 12.49
N GLU A 14 -2.79 1.65 12.38
CA GLU A 14 -1.97 2.56 11.57
C GLU A 14 -2.17 2.34 10.07
N ARG A 15 -2.37 1.08 9.63
CA ARG A 15 -2.80 0.79 8.26
C ARG A 15 -4.09 1.52 7.89
N GLU A 16 -5.09 1.45 8.77
CA GLU A 16 -6.36 2.11 8.55
C GLU A 16 -6.23 3.65 8.59
N LEU A 17 -5.45 4.20 9.52
CA LEU A 17 -5.18 5.64 9.56
C LEU A 17 -4.47 6.13 8.29
N PHE A 18 -3.48 5.40 7.80
CA PHE A 18 -2.80 5.74 6.54
C PHE A 18 -3.76 5.65 5.36
N ARG A 19 -4.59 4.61 5.29
CA ARG A 19 -5.62 4.46 4.25
C ARG A 19 -6.57 5.65 4.25
N LEU A 20 -7.09 6.04 5.41
CA LEU A 20 -7.97 7.19 5.56
C LEU A 20 -7.26 8.49 5.14
N ALA A 21 -6.00 8.69 5.56
CA ALA A 21 -5.20 9.84 5.16
C ALA A 21 -5.02 9.90 3.63
N LEU A 22 -4.72 8.77 3.00
CA LEU A 22 -4.57 8.66 1.55
C LEU A 22 -5.87 9.03 0.83
N VAL A 23 -7.02 8.52 1.29
CA VAL A 23 -8.35 8.89 0.75
C VAL A 23 -8.59 10.39 0.84
N GLN A 24 -8.25 11.02 1.97
CA GLN A 24 -8.41 12.47 2.16
C GLN A 24 -7.51 13.31 1.24
N THR A 25 -6.44 12.75 0.69
CA THR A 25 -5.62 13.47 -0.31
C THR A 25 -6.34 13.67 -1.66
N GLY A 26 -7.37 12.87 -1.95
CA GLY A 26 -8.05 12.85 -3.25
C GLY A 26 -7.20 12.29 -4.40
N LEU A 27 -6.05 11.69 -4.11
CA LEU A 27 -5.16 11.11 -5.11
C LEU A 27 -5.63 9.70 -5.53
N ASN A 28 -5.61 9.41 -6.83
CA ASN A 28 -5.92 8.08 -7.36
C ASN A 28 -4.68 7.18 -7.28
N VAL A 29 -4.45 6.59 -6.12
CA VAL A 29 -3.33 5.68 -5.83
C VAL A 29 -3.89 4.39 -5.24
N ALA A 30 -3.52 3.25 -5.82
CA ALA A 30 -3.88 1.96 -5.26
C ALA A 30 -3.02 1.66 -4.01
N LEU A 31 -3.62 1.12 -2.96
CA LEU A 31 -2.92 0.75 -1.73
C LEU A 31 -3.05 -0.75 -1.49
N SER A 32 -1.92 -1.43 -1.39
CA SER A 32 -1.81 -2.78 -0.85
C SER A 32 -1.12 -2.71 0.51
N THR A 33 -1.46 -3.61 1.43
CA THR A 33 -0.85 -3.63 2.76
C THR A 33 -0.40 -5.02 3.15
N GLU A 34 0.76 -5.11 3.79
CA GLU A 34 1.28 -6.35 4.35
C GLU A 34 1.70 -6.09 5.80
N GLN A 35 1.48 -7.07 6.68
CA GLN A 35 1.68 -6.90 8.13
C GLN A 35 3.11 -7.22 8.59
N ASP A 36 3.90 -7.87 7.73
CA ASP A 36 5.24 -8.32 8.04
C ASP A 36 6.10 -8.41 6.78
N THR A 37 7.41 -8.60 6.98
CA THR A 37 8.39 -8.62 5.90
C THR A 37 8.29 -9.84 5.00
N GLU A 38 7.88 -11.00 5.53
CA GLU A 38 7.73 -12.22 4.73
C GLU A 38 6.50 -12.15 3.81
N GLY A 39 5.36 -11.68 4.34
CA GLY A 39 4.16 -11.41 3.55
C GLY A 39 4.45 -10.42 2.43
N ALA A 40 5.18 -9.34 2.74
CA ALA A 40 5.62 -8.37 1.73
C ALA A 40 6.52 -8.99 0.64
N LEU A 41 7.48 -9.83 1.01
CA LEU A 41 8.34 -10.48 0.01
C LEU A 41 7.57 -11.51 -0.82
N HIS A 42 6.68 -12.29 -0.20
CA HIS A 42 5.79 -13.19 -0.92
C HIS A 42 4.90 -12.44 -1.91
N PHE A 43 4.29 -11.33 -1.48
CA PHE A 43 3.50 -10.43 -2.33
C PHE A 43 4.28 -9.92 -3.54
N LEU A 44 5.55 -9.53 -3.34
CA LEU A 44 6.40 -9.01 -4.42
C LEU A 44 6.91 -10.10 -5.38
N GLN A 45 6.97 -11.35 -4.92
CA GLN A 45 7.47 -12.50 -5.68
C GLN A 45 6.36 -13.28 -6.38
N ASP A 46 5.16 -13.30 -5.81
CA ASP A 46 4.01 -14.03 -6.33
C ASP A 46 3.47 -13.35 -7.60
N ARG A 47 3.50 -14.10 -8.70
CA ARG A 47 3.02 -13.67 -10.03
C ARG A 47 1.57 -14.07 -10.28
N SER A 48 1.00 -14.88 -9.39
CA SER A 48 -0.31 -15.52 -9.50
C SER A 48 -1.25 -14.94 -8.47
N GLY A 49 -1.67 -13.68 -8.70
CA GLY A 49 -2.66 -12.93 -7.92
C GLY A 49 -3.31 -13.67 -6.75
N HIS A 50 -2.60 -13.75 -5.62
CA HIS A 50 -3.23 -14.11 -4.36
C HIS A 50 -4.08 -12.93 -3.89
N GLN A 51 -5.23 -13.26 -3.30
CA GLN A 51 -6.14 -12.32 -2.66
C GLN A 51 -5.49 -11.74 -1.39
N SER A 52 -4.45 -10.92 -1.52
CA SER A 52 -4.26 -9.85 -0.54
C SER A 52 -5.57 -9.06 -0.53
N GLU A 53 -6.05 -8.58 0.62
CA GLU A 53 -7.23 -7.70 0.69
C GLU A 53 -6.99 -6.46 -0.19
N GLN A 54 -7.29 -6.58 -1.47
CA GLN A 54 -7.25 -5.51 -2.44
C GLN A 54 -8.52 -4.71 -2.19
N ALA A 55 -8.41 -3.75 -1.30
CA ALA A 55 -9.35 -2.66 -1.19
C ALA A 55 -9.27 -1.78 -2.44
N LEU A 56 -9.72 -2.29 -3.60
CA LEU A 56 -10.00 -1.50 -4.80
C LEU A 56 -11.26 -0.67 -4.56
N TYR A 57 -11.12 0.41 -3.79
CA TYR A 57 -12.19 1.39 -3.65
C TYR A 57 -12.10 2.39 -4.80
N SER A 58 -12.76 2.08 -5.91
CA SER A 58 -13.15 3.10 -6.88
C SER A 58 -14.30 3.91 -6.29
N ILE A 59 -13.99 5.00 -5.58
CA ILE A 59 -15.03 5.95 -5.18
C ILE A 59 -15.23 6.90 -6.36
N SER A 60 -16.22 6.56 -7.19
CA SER A 60 -16.89 7.55 -8.02
C SER A 60 -17.38 8.65 -7.11
N SER A 61 -16.93 9.87 -7.37
CA SER A 61 -17.32 11.10 -6.70
C SER A 61 -18.83 11.33 -6.83
N GLU A 62 -19.68 10.75 -5.99
CA GLU A 62 -21.04 11.24 -5.72
C GLU A 62 -21.54 10.83 -4.31
N ALA A 63 -22.38 11.71 -3.75
CA ALA A 63 -23.22 11.57 -2.55
C ALA A 63 -22.68 12.12 -1.22
N ALA A 64 -22.70 13.45 -1.12
CA ALA A 64 -23.40 14.06 0.00
C ALA A 64 -24.88 13.64 -0.03
N GLY A 65 -25.43 13.12 1.08
CA GLY A 65 -26.88 13.15 1.32
C GLY A 65 -27.55 11.85 1.74
N VAL A 66 -28.11 11.93 2.95
CA VAL A 66 -29.33 11.25 3.44
C VAL A 66 -29.18 9.82 3.99
N VAL A 67 -29.15 9.78 5.33
CA VAL A 67 -29.53 8.66 6.19
C VAL A 67 -30.98 8.24 5.89
N SER A 68 -31.21 6.94 5.66
CA SER A 68 -32.54 6.35 5.77
C SER A 68 -32.49 4.96 6.39
N THR A 69 -33.21 4.81 7.50
CA THR A 69 -33.39 3.61 8.31
C THR A 69 -34.61 2.81 7.84
N ALA A 70 -34.49 1.50 7.63
CA ALA A 70 -35.62 0.53 7.72
C ALA A 70 -35.04 -0.90 7.82
N ARG A 71 -35.15 -1.55 8.98
CA ARG A 71 -36.24 -2.42 9.48
C ARG A 71 -36.17 -3.85 8.92
N VAL A 72 -35.92 -4.79 9.83
CA VAL A 72 -35.83 -6.24 9.63
C VAL A 72 -37.22 -6.87 9.61
N GLU A 73 -37.55 -7.64 8.58
CA GLU A 73 -38.56 -8.72 8.67
C GLU A 73 -38.07 -9.96 7.90
N ARG A 74 -38.25 -11.14 8.50
CA ARG A 74 -37.87 -12.46 7.97
C ARG A 74 -39.06 -13.14 7.29
N GLY A 75 -38.81 -13.87 6.20
CA GLY A 75 -39.71 -14.91 5.66
C GLY A 75 -39.25 -15.46 4.30
N PRO A 76 -39.27 -16.80 4.04
CA PRO A 76 -38.50 -17.41 2.95
C PRO A 76 -39.33 -17.73 1.68
N SER A 77 -38.68 -17.81 0.51
CA SER A 77 -39.00 -18.77 -0.57
C SER A 77 -38.00 -18.69 -1.72
N GLU A 78 -37.76 -19.84 -2.34
CA GLU A 78 -36.75 -20.22 -3.32
C GLU A 78 -36.88 -19.62 -4.73
N ALA A 79 -35.75 -19.78 -5.44
CA ALA A 79 -35.60 -20.13 -6.86
C ALA A 79 -35.35 -19.00 -7.89
N ALA A 80 -34.05 -18.91 -8.22
CA ALA A 80 -33.46 -18.87 -9.56
C ALA A 80 -33.73 -17.65 -10.46
N ARG A 81 -32.64 -16.91 -10.78
CA ARG A 81 -32.24 -16.61 -12.17
C ARG A 81 -30.87 -15.93 -12.25
N SER A 82 -29.98 -16.58 -13.01
CA SER A 82 -28.80 -16.05 -13.72
C SER A 82 -27.84 -15.17 -12.91
N ALA A 83 -26.85 -15.84 -12.31
CA ALA A 83 -25.56 -15.24 -12.00
C ALA A 83 -24.94 -14.72 -13.30
N SER A 84 -24.97 -13.40 -13.50
CA SER A 84 -24.04 -12.74 -14.39
C SER A 84 -22.73 -12.69 -13.62
N THR A 85 -21.88 -13.69 -13.80
CA THR A 85 -20.50 -13.60 -13.36
C THR A 85 -19.85 -12.53 -14.22
N GLU A 86 -19.94 -11.27 -13.76
CA GLU A 86 -19.01 -10.23 -14.15
C GLU A 86 -17.63 -10.76 -13.74
N THR A 87 -16.98 -11.44 -14.67
CA THR A 87 -15.60 -11.85 -14.52
C THR A 87 -14.82 -10.55 -14.51
N MET A 88 -14.56 -10.04 -13.32
CA MET A 88 -13.64 -8.93 -13.11
C MET A 88 -12.34 -9.27 -13.84
N PRO A 89 -11.83 -8.40 -14.71
CA PRO A 89 -10.58 -8.67 -15.40
C PRO A 89 -9.51 -8.92 -14.34
N ALA A 90 -8.82 -10.05 -14.46
CA ALA A 90 -7.70 -10.40 -13.59
C ALA A 90 -6.73 -9.21 -13.57
N VAL A 91 -6.63 -8.52 -12.43
CA VAL A 91 -5.69 -7.42 -12.25
C VAL A 91 -4.30 -8.05 -12.32
N SER A 92 -3.61 -7.82 -13.43
CA SER A 92 -2.20 -8.19 -13.56
C SER A 92 -1.44 -7.53 -12.42
N HIS A 93 -0.87 -8.33 -11.51
CA HIS A 93 -0.15 -7.82 -10.34
C HIS A 93 1.15 -7.15 -10.80
N SER A 94 1.10 -5.85 -11.06
CA SER A 94 2.29 -5.04 -11.33
C SER A 94 3.00 -4.73 -10.02
N LEU A 95 4.34 -4.68 -10.07
CA LEU A 95 5.15 -4.25 -8.93
C LEU A 95 4.72 -2.87 -8.42
N PRO A 96 4.77 -2.62 -7.10
CA PRO A 96 4.39 -1.32 -6.55
C PRO A 96 5.33 -0.22 -7.07
N SER A 97 4.76 0.97 -7.26
CA SER A 97 5.52 2.16 -7.62
C SER A 97 6.33 2.72 -6.44
N LEU A 98 5.91 2.41 -5.21
CA LEU A 98 6.55 2.82 -3.97
C LEU A 98 6.26 1.79 -2.86
N ILE A 99 7.25 1.52 -2.03
CA ILE A 99 7.09 0.79 -0.77
C ILE A 99 7.23 1.79 0.39
N LEU A 100 6.25 1.80 1.28
CA LEU A 100 6.36 2.42 2.60
C LEU A 100 6.58 1.33 3.63
N LEU A 101 7.66 1.42 4.38
CA LEU A 101 8.10 0.37 5.31
C LEU A 101 8.14 0.92 6.73
N ASP A 102 7.35 0.39 7.65
CA ASP A 102 7.69 0.59 9.06
C ASP A 102 9.00 -0.13 9.37
N TRP A 103 9.86 0.55 10.11
CA TRP A 103 11.16 0.06 10.52
C TRP A 103 11.06 -1.01 11.62
N HIS A 104 10.06 -0.91 12.49
CA HIS A 104 9.86 -1.80 13.63
C HIS A 104 8.57 -2.58 13.50
N LEU A 105 8.62 -3.71 12.79
CA LEU A 105 7.48 -4.60 12.53
C LEU A 105 7.37 -5.66 13.64
N GLY A 106 6.97 -5.22 14.83
CA GLY A 106 6.79 -6.06 16.01
C GLY A 106 8.09 -6.75 16.44
N ARG A 107 8.31 -8.00 16.02
CA ARG A 107 9.53 -8.77 16.32
C ARG A 107 10.59 -8.69 15.21
N GLN A 108 10.25 -8.12 14.06
CA GLN A 108 11.11 -8.03 12.89
C GLN A 108 11.54 -6.58 12.69
N ARG A 109 12.75 -6.40 12.18
CA ARG A 109 13.28 -5.07 11.81
C ARG A 109 13.35 -4.97 10.29
N GLY A 110 13.14 -3.76 9.77
CA GLY A 110 13.12 -3.52 8.32
C GLY A 110 14.44 -3.73 7.59
N ASP A 111 15.56 -3.95 8.30
CA ASP A 111 16.88 -4.10 7.68
C ASP A 111 17.02 -5.39 6.88
N GLU A 112 16.47 -6.51 7.38
CA GLU A 112 16.51 -7.78 6.65
C GLU A 112 15.69 -7.70 5.36
N PHE A 113 14.52 -7.08 5.42
CA PHE A 113 13.67 -6.83 4.27
C PHE A 113 14.40 -6.02 3.20
N LEU A 114 15.01 -4.89 3.59
CA LEU A 114 15.77 -4.04 2.66
C LEU A 114 16.91 -4.80 2.00
N LYS A 115 17.72 -5.55 2.78
CA LYS A 115 18.81 -6.37 2.24
C LYS A 115 18.29 -7.34 1.18
N ARG A 116 17.25 -8.12 1.50
CA ARG A 116 16.66 -9.10 0.57
C ARG A 116 16.09 -8.43 -0.68
N LEU A 117 15.35 -7.33 -0.52
CA LEU A 117 14.79 -6.56 -1.63
C LEU A 117 15.89 -6.05 -2.58
N ARG A 118 17.01 -5.55 -2.04
CA ARG A 118 18.13 -5.03 -2.83
C ARG A 118 18.96 -6.10 -3.51
N THR A 119 18.91 -7.35 -3.04
CA THR A 119 19.57 -8.47 -3.74
C THR A 119 18.79 -9.00 -4.94
N ASP A 120 17.47 -8.78 -5.03
CA ASP A 120 16.68 -9.16 -6.22
C ASP A 120 16.74 -8.04 -7.27
N SER A 121 17.39 -8.28 -8.41
CA SER A 121 17.55 -7.30 -9.48
C SER A 121 16.24 -6.76 -10.05
N ARG A 122 15.13 -7.49 -9.89
CA ARG A 122 13.78 -7.07 -10.35
C ARG A 122 13.01 -6.26 -9.31
N LEU A 123 13.49 -6.20 -8.07
CA LEU A 123 12.84 -5.45 -6.98
C LEU A 123 13.74 -4.31 -6.50
N ALA A 124 15.04 -4.41 -6.73
CA ALA A 124 16.05 -3.48 -6.25
C ALA A 124 15.82 -2.03 -6.70
N ALA A 125 15.15 -1.80 -7.84
CA ALA A 125 14.84 -0.46 -8.33
C ALA A 125 13.58 0.16 -7.70
N ILE A 126 12.75 -0.61 -6.98
CA ILE A 126 11.55 -0.09 -6.32
C ILE A 126 11.97 0.86 -5.20
N PRO A 127 11.49 2.12 -5.18
CA PRO A 127 11.76 3.04 -4.10
C PRO A 127 11.16 2.51 -2.79
N VAL A 128 11.98 2.52 -1.73
CA VAL A 128 11.54 2.21 -0.37
C VAL A 128 11.76 3.44 0.49
N VAL A 129 10.68 3.95 1.06
CA VAL A 129 10.73 5.00 2.07
C VAL A 129 10.40 4.36 3.41
N VAL A 130 11.35 4.43 4.34
CA VAL A 130 11.05 4.06 5.72
C VAL A 130 10.09 5.09 6.30
N PHE A 131 8.96 4.62 6.81
CA PHE A 131 7.90 5.43 7.39
C PHE A 131 7.59 4.90 8.78
N THR A 132 8.15 5.53 9.81
CA THR A 132 8.21 4.96 11.17
C THR A 132 8.06 6.03 12.23
N THR A 133 7.73 5.67 13.47
CA THR A 133 7.65 6.62 14.60
C THR A 133 9.02 6.95 15.21
N SER A 134 10.04 6.15 14.91
CA SER A 134 11.41 6.38 15.39
C SER A 134 12.04 7.60 14.71
N ASP A 135 12.64 8.49 15.50
CA ASP A 135 13.52 9.58 15.06
C ASP A 135 14.99 9.32 15.46
N ASP A 136 15.31 8.09 15.88
CA ASP A 136 16.65 7.71 16.32
C ASP A 136 17.64 7.74 15.15
N THR A 137 18.72 8.48 15.34
CA THR A 137 19.81 8.62 14.35
C THR A 137 20.46 7.29 13.94
N SER A 138 20.46 6.30 14.82
CA SER A 138 20.99 4.96 14.56
C SER A 138 20.08 4.17 13.63
N ASP A 139 18.76 4.22 13.84
CA ASP A 139 17.76 3.62 12.95
C ASP A 139 17.80 4.29 11.57
N LEU A 140 17.87 5.62 11.52
CA LEU A 140 18.01 6.37 10.29
C LEU A 140 19.27 5.95 9.53
N SER A 141 20.41 5.94 10.19
CA SER A 141 21.70 5.57 9.57
C SER A 141 21.66 4.15 9.04
N LEU A 142 21.09 3.21 9.80
CA LEU A 142 20.99 1.82 9.42
C LEU A 142 20.01 1.62 8.25
N ALA A 143 18.90 2.34 8.22
CA ALA A 143 17.94 2.29 7.10
C ALA A 143 18.60 2.70 5.78
N TYR A 144 19.31 3.84 5.76
CA TYR A 144 20.05 4.27 4.56
C TYR A 144 21.18 3.32 4.19
N ALA A 145 21.95 2.81 5.18
CA ALA A 145 23.02 1.85 4.93
C ALA A 145 22.51 0.54 4.28
N ASN A 146 21.26 0.16 4.53
CA ASN A 146 20.63 -1.01 3.91
C ASN A 146 19.84 -0.69 2.63
N GLY A 147 19.92 0.56 2.14
CA GLY A 147 19.38 0.93 0.83
C GLY A 147 17.96 1.50 0.86
N ALA A 148 17.49 2.06 1.97
CA ALA A 148 16.33 2.95 1.94
C ALA A 148 16.60 4.17 1.03
N ASN A 149 15.58 4.64 0.33
CA ASN A 149 15.64 5.82 -0.52
C ASN A 149 15.21 7.10 0.21
N GLY A 150 14.44 6.93 1.30
CA GLY A 150 14.00 8.01 2.17
C GLY A 150 13.68 7.48 3.56
N TYR A 151 13.63 8.40 4.52
CA TYR A 151 13.24 8.13 5.90
C TYR A 151 12.33 9.26 6.35
N VAL A 152 11.11 8.91 6.78
CA VAL A 152 10.07 9.86 7.18
C VAL A 152 9.55 9.43 8.54
N VAL A 153 9.64 10.35 9.50
CA VAL A 153 9.04 10.16 10.83
C VAL A 153 7.54 10.38 10.71
N LYS A 154 6.75 9.43 11.20
CA LYS A 154 5.29 9.48 11.23
C LYS A 154 4.85 10.72 12.01
N PRO A 155 3.98 11.57 11.42
CA PRO A 155 3.49 12.74 12.13
C PRO A 155 2.60 12.35 13.32
N GLY A 156 2.60 13.20 14.34
CA GLY A 156 1.89 12.94 15.59
C GLY A 156 0.37 13.18 15.51
N THR A 157 -0.11 13.84 14.44
CA THR A 157 -1.53 14.14 14.26
C THR A 157 -2.05 13.66 12.91
N PHE A 158 -3.36 13.38 12.84
CA PHE A 158 -4.00 12.93 11.60
C PHE A 158 -3.99 13.99 10.49
N VAL A 159 -4.07 15.29 10.83
CA VAL A 159 -4.02 16.38 9.85
C VAL A 159 -2.64 16.44 9.19
N GLU A 160 -1.58 16.33 9.98
CA GLU A 160 -0.20 16.26 9.48
C GLU A 160 0.03 14.96 8.70
N LEU A 161 -0.62 13.84 9.08
CA LEU A 161 -0.57 12.59 8.31
C LEU A 161 -1.14 12.76 6.91
N ILE A 162 -2.28 13.46 6.74
CA ILE A 162 -2.85 13.76 5.42
C ILE A 162 -1.84 14.56 4.57
N GLN A 163 -1.21 15.58 5.15
CA GLN A 163 -0.23 16.41 4.46
C GLN A 163 1.02 15.61 4.06
N CYS A 164 1.57 14.86 5.01
CA CYS A 164 2.72 13.98 4.80
C CYS A 164 2.45 12.95 3.70
N THR A 165 1.30 12.27 3.74
CA THR A 165 0.89 11.30 2.72
C THR A 165 0.77 11.95 1.33
N ALA A 166 0.19 13.15 1.25
CA ALA A 166 0.10 13.88 -0.01
C ALA A 166 1.48 14.25 -0.56
N ASP A 167 2.41 14.68 0.29
CA ASP A 167 3.76 15.06 -0.11
C ASP A 167 4.60 13.85 -0.56
N ILE A 168 4.49 12.73 0.16
CA ILE A 168 5.08 11.44 -0.25
C ILE A 168 4.59 11.07 -1.66
N CYS A 169 3.27 11.07 -1.88
CA CYS A 169 2.70 10.68 -3.17
C CYS A 169 3.13 11.63 -4.29
N ARG A 170 3.05 12.95 -4.06
CA ARG A 170 3.46 13.95 -5.06
C ARG A 170 4.93 13.82 -5.46
N TYR A 171 5.81 13.58 -4.50
CA TYR A 171 7.22 13.44 -4.80
C TYR A 171 7.51 12.08 -5.45
N TRP A 172 7.23 10.99 -4.75
CA TRP A 172 7.68 9.66 -5.16
C TRP A 172 6.92 9.07 -6.35
N LEU A 173 5.64 9.40 -6.51
CA LEU A 173 4.82 8.85 -7.60
C LEU A 173 4.77 9.76 -8.82
N ASN A 174 4.79 11.09 -8.63
CA ASN A 174 4.58 12.03 -9.73
C ASN A 174 5.86 12.73 -10.22
N ARG A 175 6.85 12.95 -9.33
CA ARG A 175 8.09 13.68 -9.66
C ARG A 175 9.28 12.75 -9.86
N ASN A 176 9.44 11.77 -8.98
CA ASN A 176 10.56 10.85 -9.01
C ASN A 176 10.54 9.99 -10.29
N ARG A 177 11.71 9.69 -10.82
CA ARG A 177 11.89 8.82 -11.98
C ARG A 177 12.73 7.63 -11.57
N VAL A 178 12.14 6.45 -11.63
CA VAL A 178 12.85 5.19 -11.37
C VAL A 178 13.47 4.67 -12.67
N PRO A 179 14.62 3.98 -12.60
CA PRO A 179 15.17 3.28 -13.76
C PRO A 179 14.11 2.33 -14.34
N HIS A 180 13.93 2.34 -15.66
CA HIS A 180 13.08 1.36 -16.32
C HIS A 180 13.69 -0.02 -16.07
N MET A 181 13.01 -0.88 -15.34
CA MET A 181 13.44 -2.27 -15.23
C MET A 181 13.26 -2.93 -16.59
N VAL A 182 14.37 -3.14 -17.27
CA VAL A 182 14.43 -3.89 -18.53
C VAL A 182 13.94 -5.30 -18.24
N GLY A 183 12.72 -5.63 -18.69
CA GLY A 183 12.12 -6.94 -18.39
C GLY A 183 10.77 -7.25 -19.05
N THR A 184 10.19 -6.35 -19.84
CA THR A 184 9.01 -6.67 -20.66
C THR A 184 9.45 -6.67 -22.13
N PRO A 185 9.51 -7.83 -22.81
CA PRO A 185 9.51 -7.83 -24.27
C PRO A 185 8.20 -7.17 -24.72
N CYS A 186 8.30 -6.35 -25.76
CA CYS A 186 7.16 -5.77 -26.47
C CYS A 186 6.15 -6.82 -26.93
#